data_AF-A0A8W8MG66-F1
#
_entry.id   AF-A0A8W8MG66-F1
#
_cell.length_a   1.000
_cell.length_b   1.000
_cell.length_c   1.000
_cell.angle_alpha   90.00
_cell.angle_beta   90.00
_cell.angle_gamma   90.00
#
_symmetry.space_group_name_H-M   'P 1'
#
loop_
_entity.id
_entity.type
_entity.pdbx_description
1 polymer ?
#
loop_
_entity_poly.entity_id
_entity_poly.type
_entity_poly.pdbx_seq_one_letter_code
_entity_poly.pdbx_strand_id
1 'polypeptide(L)'
;NSGVRIQSTMNLPVAGLLLVAFCCSPIATIDTSHITDSLSLANDLGGFIESQDFSKTASKLISSVSPYLGVIGSVLSFAFSFLPSGPSAELLAIQKLYKDVTLRFDKIDHQFSAITREIKWGSIEAHFGDYESTIHTISQTYQQLVASRSKTEFNSRKYLFTQAFRSYQKAGEKIYDGIVGQSNLFNGPIFDEAVDHVKWDRKKAQEFMLGVTKLLISAAGIEVAYYHLTNHHDSAKFIQHDWQVKLETIKSKMNAIDHKLTTQYGHQLSTDVDIDIANHNSLSNCDLAHEVYTTIAKKYYWRSWIVTVTDHSTDNHKFMAHACSGTINQKHSKNVVVSSVDPHKAHLTTTQQHVINSVHTSHTYHIMHGGKRDLQKRLTGHRRNDADVAYNSFPAAARTTCSSVYSSIGVVDKNLHMCSSFAHNRLFTRYDGSYYHVFASG
;
A
#
# COMPACT_ATOMS: atom_id res chain seq x y z
N ASN A 1 22.60 -26.79 94.71
CA ASN A 1 21.20 -26.54 94.30
C ASN A 1 21.14 -26.49 92.79
N SER A 2 21.12 -27.65 92.13
CA SER A 2 19.89 -28.29 91.61
C SER A 2 19.35 -27.47 90.44
N GLY A 3 19.68 -27.79 89.18
CA GLY A 3 18.97 -28.81 88.39
C GLY A 3 17.61 -28.24 87.96
N VAL A 4 17.34 -27.98 86.68
CA VAL A 4 16.68 -28.93 85.77
C VAL A 4 17.01 -28.61 84.30
N ARG A 5 17.30 -29.69 83.56
CA ARG A 5 17.42 -29.80 82.10
C ARG A 5 16.08 -30.31 81.57
N ILE A 6 15.52 -29.70 80.52
CA ILE A 6 14.57 -30.37 79.61
C ILE A 6 14.99 -30.05 78.17
N GLN A 7 15.35 -31.09 77.43
CA GLN A 7 15.47 -31.13 75.97
C GLN A 7 14.06 -31.28 75.36
N SER A 8 13.82 -30.67 74.20
CA SER A 8 13.07 -31.34 73.13
C SER A 8 13.39 -30.70 71.78
N THR A 9 13.48 -31.57 70.77
CA THR A 9 13.90 -31.38 69.39
C THR A 9 12.72 -31.18 68.43
N MET A 10 12.99 -30.47 67.33
CA MET A 10 12.49 -30.65 65.96
C MET A 10 11.07 -30.18 65.52
N ASN A 11 11.13 -29.49 64.37
CA ASN A 11 10.24 -29.45 63.19
C ASN A 11 9.31 -28.23 62.95
N LEU A 12 9.51 -27.64 61.74
CA LEU A 12 8.65 -26.73 60.96
C LEU A 12 7.17 -27.18 60.95
N PRO A 13 6.17 -26.26 60.82
CA PRO A 13 5.76 -25.77 59.48
C PRO A 13 5.13 -24.35 59.38
N VAL A 14 5.20 -23.77 58.17
CA VAL A 14 4.14 -23.08 57.35
C VAL A 14 3.29 -21.91 57.91
N ALA A 15 3.20 -20.85 57.07
CA ALA A 15 2.18 -19.76 56.98
C ALA A 15 2.11 -18.72 58.13
N GLY A 16 1.94 -17.41 57.96
CA GLY A 16 1.72 -16.50 56.82
C GLY A 16 1.14 -15.15 57.34
N LEU A 17 1.36 -14.04 56.60
CA LEU A 17 0.62 -12.73 56.64
C LEU A 17 0.73 -11.88 57.95
N LEU A 18 0.72 -10.53 58.01
CA LEU A 18 0.54 -9.37 57.11
C LEU A 18 0.91 -8.06 57.86
N LEU A 19 1.35 -7.03 57.10
CA LEU A 19 1.15 -5.55 57.24
C LEU A 19 1.68 -4.80 58.48
N VAL A 20 2.33 -3.62 58.38
CA VAL A 20 1.87 -2.30 57.84
C VAL A 20 3.11 -1.47 57.40
N ALA A 21 3.28 -1.04 56.13
CA ALA A 21 2.88 0.23 55.45
C ALA A 21 3.60 1.50 56.01
N PHE A 22 4.37 2.33 55.28
CA PHE A 22 4.23 3.16 54.06
C PHE A 22 5.67 3.71 53.76
N CYS A 23 6.21 3.98 52.57
CA CYS A 23 5.67 4.42 51.29
C CYS A 23 6.43 3.73 50.13
N CYS A 24 5.73 2.88 49.37
CA CYS A 24 6.08 2.58 48.00
C CYS A 24 5.48 3.68 47.12
N SER A 25 6.31 4.44 46.41
CA SER A 25 5.91 4.95 45.10
C SER A 25 6.07 3.78 44.13
N PRO A 26 5.12 3.53 43.21
CA PRO A 26 5.32 2.48 42.23
C PRO A 26 6.52 2.90 41.36
N ILE A 27 7.60 2.12 41.41
CA ILE A 27 8.47 1.97 40.25
C ILE A 27 7.49 1.69 39.11
N ALA A 28 7.41 2.61 38.15
CA ALA A 28 6.51 2.48 37.02
C ALA A 28 6.77 1.10 36.42
N THR A 29 5.82 0.18 36.62
CA THR A 29 5.81 -1.10 35.94
C THR A 29 5.72 -0.77 34.47
N ILE A 30 6.85 -0.83 33.77
CA ILE A 30 6.86 -0.78 32.31
C ILE A 30 6.01 -1.97 31.89
N ASP A 31 4.82 -1.68 31.39
CA ASP A 31 3.87 -2.68 30.96
C ASP A 31 4.52 -3.54 29.86
N THR A 32 4.72 -4.81 30.17
CA THR A 32 5.33 -5.79 29.27
C THR A 32 4.37 -6.28 28.19
N SER A 33 3.09 -5.89 28.26
CA SER A 33 2.09 -6.13 27.20
C SER A 33 2.52 -5.58 25.84
N HIS A 34 3.31 -4.50 25.82
CA HIS A 34 3.88 -3.91 24.60
C HIS A 34 4.95 -4.77 23.90
N ILE A 35 5.49 -5.80 24.57
CA ILE A 35 6.50 -6.71 23.99
C ILE A 35 5.82 -7.74 23.09
N THR A 36 4.64 -8.24 23.48
CA THR A 36 3.79 -9.09 22.64
C THR A 36 3.27 -8.35 21.39
N ASP A 37 3.15 -7.02 21.45
CA ASP A 37 2.77 -6.20 20.31
C ASP A 37 3.88 -6.07 19.24
N SER A 38 5.15 -6.20 19.63
CA SER A 38 6.29 -6.10 18.71
C SER A 38 6.36 -7.25 17.69
N LEU A 39 6.01 -8.47 18.11
CA LEU A 39 5.98 -9.65 17.25
C LEU A 39 4.75 -9.64 16.32
N SER A 40 3.63 -9.04 16.76
CA SER A 40 2.43 -8.92 15.93
C SER A 40 2.63 -7.88 14.83
N LEU A 41 3.27 -6.74 15.12
CA LEU A 41 3.49 -5.69 14.11
C LEU A 41 4.63 -6.00 13.13
N ALA A 42 5.70 -6.69 13.53
CA ALA A 42 6.69 -7.20 12.57
C ALA A 42 6.06 -8.21 11.59
N ASN A 43 5.12 -9.03 12.08
CA ASN A 43 4.27 -9.88 11.25
C ASN A 43 3.21 -9.10 10.46
N ASP A 44 2.71 -7.96 10.95
CA ASP A 44 1.78 -7.09 10.21
C ASP A 44 2.49 -6.21 9.17
N LEU A 45 3.78 -5.91 9.34
CA LEU A 45 4.60 -5.13 8.40
C LEU A 45 5.27 -6.06 7.37
N GLY A 46 5.69 -7.24 7.81
CA GLY A 46 5.98 -8.38 6.94
C GLY A 46 4.73 -8.79 6.16
N GLY A 47 3.60 -8.82 6.86
CA GLY A 47 2.26 -9.00 6.35
C GLY A 47 1.72 -7.79 5.60
N PHE A 48 2.24 -6.56 5.71
CA PHE A 48 1.81 -5.42 4.88
C PHE A 48 2.21 -5.64 3.42
N ILE A 49 3.37 -6.27 3.22
CA ILE A 49 3.84 -6.75 1.93
C ILE A 49 2.94 -7.89 1.38
N GLU A 50 2.09 -8.52 2.22
CA GLU A 50 1.23 -9.66 1.87
C GLU A 50 -0.30 -9.43 2.01
N SER A 51 -0.77 -8.51 2.87
CA SER A 51 -2.15 -8.36 3.38
C SER A 51 -2.92 -7.23 2.72
N GLN A 52 -2.24 -6.39 1.93
CA GLN A 52 -2.85 -5.33 1.11
C GLN A 52 -3.65 -4.26 1.91
N ASP A 53 -3.61 -4.26 3.24
CA ASP A 53 -4.34 -3.32 4.12
C ASP A 53 -3.41 -2.23 4.67
N PHE A 54 -3.14 -1.25 3.81
CA PHE A 54 -2.29 -0.10 4.12
C PHE A 54 -2.84 0.78 5.25
N SER A 55 -4.16 0.97 5.31
CA SER A 55 -4.82 1.81 6.32
C SER A 55 -4.62 1.25 7.72
N LYS A 56 -4.71 -0.08 7.88
CA LYS A 56 -4.43 -0.76 9.15
C LYS A 56 -2.97 -0.59 9.56
N THR A 57 -2.03 -0.73 8.62
CA THR A 57 -0.60 -0.50 8.89
C THR A 57 -0.33 0.93 9.33
N ALA A 58 -0.83 1.93 8.59
CA ALA A 58 -0.71 3.33 8.96
C ALA A 58 -1.34 3.61 10.34
N SER A 59 -2.51 3.02 10.63
CA SER A 59 -3.19 3.18 11.93
C SER A 59 -2.39 2.60 13.08
N LYS A 60 -1.88 1.36 12.96
CA LYS A 60 -1.06 0.70 13.99
C LYS A 60 0.25 1.43 14.22
N LEU A 61 0.82 1.99 13.15
CA LEU A 61 2.03 2.78 13.25
C LEU A 61 1.79 4.04 14.07
N ILE A 62 0.78 4.83 13.71
CA ILE A 62 0.51 6.12 14.36
C ILE A 62 0.07 5.93 15.81
N SER A 63 -0.70 4.86 16.11
CA SER A 63 -1.07 4.55 17.50
C SER A 63 0.13 4.18 18.37
N SER A 64 1.22 3.66 17.80
CA SER A 64 2.45 3.34 18.55
C SER A 64 3.28 4.57 18.94
N VAL A 65 3.03 5.72 18.31
CA VAL A 65 3.81 6.94 18.55
C VAL A 65 3.48 7.58 19.90
N SER A 66 2.21 7.54 20.32
CA SER A 66 1.81 8.15 21.60
C SER A 66 2.51 7.51 22.80
N PRO A 67 2.52 6.17 22.95
CA PRO A 67 3.33 5.50 23.98
C PRO A 67 4.84 5.81 23.85
N TYR A 68 5.39 5.81 22.63
CA TYR A 68 6.80 6.10 22.40
C TYR A 68 7.20 7.51 22.88
N LEU A 69 6.48 8.55 22.45
CA LEU A 69 6.76 9.94 22.87
C LEU A 69 6.51 10.13 24.37
N GLY A 70 5.48 9.49 24.93
CA GLY A 70 5.19 9.54 26.37
C GLY A 70 6.31 8.94 27.23
N VAL A 71 6.97 7.88 26.76
CA VAL A 71 8.10 7.29 27.47
C VAL A 71 9.36 8.15 27.36
N ILE A 72 9.63 8.76 26.20
CA ILE A 72 10.72 9.76 26.07
C ILE A 72 10.56 10.85 27.12
N GLY A 73 9.34 11.38 27.30
CA GLY A 73 9.12 12.49 28.22
C GLY A 73 9.18 12.14 29.70
N SER A 74 8.60 11.01 30.09
CA SER A 74 8.56 10.55 31.48
C SER A 74 9.92 10.06 31.97
N VAL A 75 10.66 9.33 31.14
CA VAL A 75 11.92 8.71 31.52
C VAL A 75 13.09 9.69 31.55
N LEU A 76 13.21 10.57 30.55
CA LEU A 76 14.31 11.55 30.56
C LEU A 76 14.24 12.41 31.82
N SER A 77 13.04 12.77 32.25
CA SER A 77 12.83 13.53 33.49
C SER A 77 13.27 12.77 34.77
N PHE A 78 13.33 11.43 34.75
CA PHE A 78 13.60 10.57 35.92
C PHE A 78 15.03 9.96 35.92
N ALA A 79 15.56 9.62 34.74
CA ALA A 79 16.86 8.94 34.58
C ALA A 79 18.06 9.75 35.14
N PHE A 80 17.91 11.06 35.34
CA PHE A 80 18.96 11.93 35.89
C PHE A 80 19.26 11.73 37.37
N SER A 81 18.33 11.13 38.12
CA SER A 81 18.41 11.02 39.57
C SER A 81 19.09 9.73 40.05
N PHE A 82 19.13 8.67 39.22
CA PHE A 82 19.41 7.29 39.67
C PHE A 82 20.56 6.57 38.93
N LEU A 83 21.49 7.28 38.28
CA LEU A 83 22.66 6.66 37.62
C LEU A 83 23.95 6.74 38.47
N PRO A 84 24.17 5.91 39.51
CA PRO A 84 25.47 5.79 40.16
C PRO A 84 26.39 4.76 39.47
N SER A 85 25.88 3.66 38.89
CA SER A 85 26.71 2.62 38.25
C SER A 85 25.90 1.61 37.42
N GLY A 86 25.57 1.94 36.17
CA GLY A 86 24.88 1.08 35.21
C GLY A 86 23.79 1.80 34.40
N PRO A 87 23.37 1.30 33.22
CA PRO A 87 22.25 1.88 32.49
C PRO A 87 20.97 1.76 33.33
N SER A 88 20.26 2.86 33.55
CA SER A 88 19.03 2.83 34.36
C SER A 88 17.97 2.01 33.63
N ALA A 89 17.08 1.35 34.38
CA ALA A 89 16.00 0.53 33.82
C ALA A 89 15.14 1.33 32.84
N GLU A 90 15.01 2.63 33.09
CA GLU A 90 14.28 3.57 32.27
C GLU A 90 15.01 3.88 30.96
N LEU A 91 16.33 4.07 30.97
CA LEU A 91 17.10 4.27 29.73
C LEU A 91 17.04 3.04 28.81
N LEU A 92 17.06 1.84 29.40
CA LEU A 92 16.81 0.59 28.69
C LEU A 92 15.40 0.53 28.10
N ALA A 93 14.39 1.09 28.79
CA ALA A 93 13.02 1.18 28.29
C ALA A 93 12.92 2.10 27.07
N ILE A 94 13.54 3.29 27.10
CA ILE A 94 13.63 4.17 25.92
C ILE A 94 14.34 3.45 24.77
N GLN A 95 15.50 2.83 25.05
CA GLN A 95 16.25 2.13 24.01
C GLN A 95 15.42 1.00 23.38
N LYS A 96 14.65 0.28 24.19
CA LYS A 96 13.77 -0.79 23.73
C LYS A 96 12.62 -0.26 22.88
N LEU A 97 11.94 0.80 23.28
CA LEU A 97 10.85 1.39 22.51
C LEU A 97 11.34 2.05 21.22
N TYR A 98 12.50 2.72 21.28
CA TYR A 98 13.16 3.24 20.09
C TYR A 98 13.48 2.12 19.10
N LYS A 99 14.06 1.02 19.60
CA LYS A 99 14.32 -0.17 18.79
C LYS A 99 13.03 -0.77 18.27
N ASP A 100 11.98 -0.86 19.06
CA ASP A 100 10.69 -1.41 18.61
C ASP A 100 10.10 -0.56 17.48
N VAL A 101 10.03 0.77 17.65
CA VAL A 101 9.62 1.70 16.59
C VAL A 101 10.51 1.57 15.36
N THR A 102 11.83 1.46 15.52
CA THR A 102 12.77 1.36 14.39
C THR A 102 12.66 0.01 13.66
N LEU A 103 12.59 -1.10 14.42
CA LEU A 103 12.38 -2.47 13.92
C LEU A 103 11.07 -2.58 13.14
N ARG A 104 10.02 -1.86 13.59
CA ARG A 104 8.74 -1.72 12.87
C ARG A 104 8.89 -1.01 11.51
N PHE A 105 10.06 -0.49 11.16
CA PHE A 105 10.36 0.11 9.87
C PHE A 105 11.57 -0.49 9.14
N ASP A 106 12.35 -1.40 9.75
CA ASP A 106 13.60 -1.89 9.18
C ASP A 106 13.43 -2.60 7.81
N LYS A 107 12.27 -3.22 7.56
CA LYS A 107 11.95 -3.81 6.25
C LYS A 107 11.65 -2.75 5.17
N ILE A 108 11.20 -1.57 5.58
CA ILE A 108 10.79 -0.47 4.68
C ILE A 108 12.00 0.36 4.24
N ASP A 109 13.06 0.47 5.05
CA ASP A 109 14.19 1.37 4.78
C ASP A 109 14.91 1.12 3.44
N HIS A 110 15.14 -0.16 3.10
CA HIS A 110 15.79 -0.51 1.84
C HIS A 110 14.92 -0.16 0.63
N GLN A 111 13.61 -0.37 0.75
CA GLN A 111 12.64 -0.07 -0.31
C GLN A 111 12.44 1.44 -0.45
N PHE A 112 12.31 2.13 0.68
CA PHE A 112 12.21 3.58 0.78
C PHE A 112 13.41 4.26 0.10
N SER A 113 14.63 3.89 0.47
CA SER A 113 15.85 4.47 -0.11
C SER A 113 15.94 4.25 -1.63
N ALA A 114 15.49 3.08 -2.11
CA ALA A 114 15.44 2.79 -3.53
C ALA A 114 14.41 3.67 -4.25
N ILE A 115 13.23 3.84 -3.67
CA ILE A 115 12.15 4.69 -4.23
C ILE A 115 12.55 6.16 -4.20
N THR A 116 13.14 6.65 -3.11
CA THR A 116 13.61 8.05 -3.02
C THR A 116 14.65 8.35 -4.11
N ARG A 117 15.49 7.37 -4.48
CA ARG A 117 16.42 7.50 -5.62
C ARG A 117 15.73 7.41 -7.00
N GLU A 118 14.65 6.65 -7.11
CA GLU A 118 13.84 6.57 -8.35
C GLU A 118 13.04 7.85 -8.59
N ILE A 119 12.60 8.51 -7.52
CA ILE A 119 11.98 9.82 -7.61
C ILE A 119 13.10 10.83 -7.91
N LYS A 120 13.23 11.22 -9.18
CA LYS A 120 14.11 12.32 -9.59
C LYS A 120 13.54 13.66 -9.08
N TRP A 121 13.73 13.90 -7.80
CA TRP A 121 13.46 15.17 -7.16
C TRP A 121 14.45 16.20 -7.74
N GLY A 122 14.01 17.14 -8.58
CA GLY A 122 14.92 18.19 -9.08
C GLY A 122 15.32 19.17 -7.98
N SER A 123 14.50 20.21 -7.78
CA SER A 123 14.68 21.20 -6.69
C SER A 123 14.23 20.68 -5.32
N ILE A 124 13.45 19.59 -5.30
CA ILE A 124 12.89 18.98 -4.09
C ILE A 124 13.96 18.18 -3.32
N GLU A 125 14.99 17.65 -4.02
CA GLU A 125 16.05 16.80 -3.45
C GLU A 125 16.94 17.58 -2.48
N ALA A 126 17.30 18.82 -2.83
CA ALA A 126 18.18 19.63 -1.99
C ALA A 126 17.54 19.89 -0.62
N HIS A 127 16.33 20.42 -0.59
CA HIS A 127 15.70 20.78 0.68
C HIS A 127 15.18 19.58 1.47
N PHE A 128 14.54 18.60 0.82
CA PHE A 128 14.09 17.39 1.51
C PHE A 128 15.28 16.58 2.03
N GLY A 129 16.30 16.38 1.20
CA GLY A 129 17.52 15.65 1.57
C GLY A 129 18.29 16.32 2.71
N ASP A 130 18.36 17.66 2.73
CA ASP A 130 18.97 18.40 3.84
C ASP A 130 18.22 18.17 5.16
N TYR A 131 16.89 18.20 5.14
CA TYR A 131 16.06 17.94 6.32
C TYR A 131 16.14 16.49 6.78
N GLU A 132 16.10 15.53 5.85
CA GLU A 132 16.28 14.11 6.12
C GLU A 132 17.65 13.83 6.77
N SER A 133 18.72 14.33 6.14
CA SER A 133 20.09 14.21 6.65
C SER A 133 20.24 14.81 8.05
N THR A 134 19.62 15.98 8.29
CA THR A 134 19.60 16.64 9.60
C THR A 134 18.91 15.78 10.65
N ILE A 135 17.72 15.25 10.35
CA ILE A 135 16.97 14.37 11.26
C ILE A 135 17.76 13.10 11.57
N HIS A 136 18.35 12.46 10.57
CA HIS A 136 19.15 11.24 10.78
C HIS A 136 20.39 11.50 11.64
N THR A 137 21.12 12.57 11.37
CA THR A 137 22.33 12.94 12.12
C THR A 137 22.00 13.17 13.59
N ILE A 138 20.96 13.95 13.88
CA ILE A 138 20.54 14.22 15.26
C ILE A 138 19.97 12.96 15.92
N SER A 139 19.18 12.16 15.20
CA SER A 139 18.67 10.87 15.68
C SER A 139 19.80 9.93 16.08
N GLN A 140 20.91 9.89 15.35
CA GLN A 140 22.07 9.09 15.72
C GLN A 140 22.70 9.58 17.04
N THR A 141 22.82 10.89 17.23
CA THR A 141 23.33 11.43 18.51
C THR A 141 22.37 11.14 19.68
N TYR A 142 21.06 11.14 19.43
CA TYR A 142 20.06 10.73 20.41
C TYR A 142 20.17 9.24 20.76
N GLN A 143 20.35 8.37 19.77
CA GLN A 143 20.58 6.94 20.00
C GLN A 143 21.83 6.71 20.88
N GLN A 144 22.90 7.46 20.63
CA GLN A 144 24.10 7.40 21.47
C GLN A 144 23.79 7.85 22.89
N LEU A 145 23.04 8.95 23.06
CA LEU A 145 22.61 9.44 24.38
C LEU A 145 21.86 8.35 25.16
N VAL A 146 20.87 7.72 24.55
CA VAL A 146 20.08 6.65 25.20
C VAL A 146 20.86 5.35 25.39
N ALA A 147 22.01 5.19 24.75
CA ALA A 147 22.91 4.06 24.95
C ALA A 147 23.95 4.29 26.07
N SER A 148 23.86 5.39 26.82
CA SER A 148 24.81 5.72 27.89
C SER A 148 24.75 4.72 29.05
N ARG A 149 25.90 4.34 29.61
CA ARG A 149 26.01 3.35 30.70
C ARG A 149 26.37 3.96 32.05
N SER A 150 26.72 5.24 32.06
CA SER A 150 27.08 5.99 33.27
C SER A 150 26.55 7.43 33.20
N LYS A 151 26.47 8.10 34.35
CA LYS A 151 26.06 9.52 34.43
C LYS A 151 27.04 10.45 33.71
N THR A 152 28.33 10.18 33.77
CA THR A 152 29.36 10.98 33.07
C THR A 152 29.24 10.87 31.55
N GLU A 153 29.05 9.65 31.04
CA GLU A 153 28.81 9.39 29.62
C GLU A 153 27.51 10.04 29.17
N PHE A 154 26.45 9.90 29.96
CA PHE A 154 25.15 10.51 29.71
C PHE A 154 25.27 12.03 29.60
N ASN A 155 25.90 12.70 30.57
CA ASN A 155 26.08 14.16 30.55
C ASN A 155 26.89 14.63 29.34
N SER A 156 27.94 13.90 28.98
CA SER A 156 28.77 14.21 27.80
C SER A 156 27.98 14.07 26.50
N ARG A 157 27.22 12.99 26.35
CA ARG A 157 26.37 12.75 25.17
C ARG A 157 25.16 13.69 25.13
N LYS A 158 24.63 14.09 26.28
CA LYS A 158 23.56 15.08 26.38
C LYS A 158 24.04 16.41 25.79
N TYR A 159 25.24 16.84 26.16
CA TYR A 159 25.85 18.03 25.57
C TYR A 159 25.97 17.90 24.04
N LEU A 160 26.51 16.79 23.54
CA LEU A 160 26.63 16.56 22.08
C LEU A 160 25.29 16.57 21.35
N PHE A 161 24.28 15.87 21.89
CA PHE A 161 22.92 15.86 21.34
C PHE A 161 22.32 17.27 21.33
N THR A 162 22.41 18.01 22.44
CA THR A 162 21.90 19.39 22.52
C THR A 162 22.62 20.33 21.55
N GLN A 163 23.92 20.15 21.30
CA GLN A 163 24.64 20.93 20.28
C GLN A 163 24.19 20.55 18.87
N ALA A 164 24.07 19.27 18.56
CA ALA A 164 23.58 18.79 17.26
C ALA A 164 22.16 19.30 16.97
N PHE A 165 21.28 19.30 17.98
CA PHE A 165 19.91 19.79 17.83
C PHE A 165 19.83 21.27 17.42
N ARG A 166 20.87 22.08 17.65
CA ARG A 166 20.87 23.50 17.21
C ARG A 166 20.79 23.64 15.69
N SER A 167 21.27 22.66 14.92
CA SER A 167 21.16 22.65 13.46
C SER A 167 19.81 22.13 12.97
N TYR A 168 18.91 21.69 13.86
CA TYR A 168 17.66 21.04 13.49
C TYR A 168 16.73 21.93 12.66
N GLN A 169 16.71 23.24 12.91
CA GLN A 169 15.95 24.25 12.15
C GLN A 169 14.53 23.84 11.74
N LYS A 170 13.80 23.17 12.65
CA LYS A 170 12.44 22.67 12.45
C LYS A 170 12.31 21.74 11.24
N ALA A 171 13.34 20.92 10.96
CA ALA A 171 13.37 20.02 9.80
C ALA A 171 12.11 19.13 9.70
N GLY A 172 11.64 18.56 10.81
CA GLY A 172 10.40 17.78 10.83
C GLY A 172 9.15 18.60 10.48
N GLU A 173 9.01 19.81 11.01
CA GLU A 173 7.89 20.71 10.69
C GLU A 173 7.87 21.06 9.20
N LYS A 174 9.03 21.34 8.61
CA LYS A 174 9.13 21.65 7.17
C LYS A 174 8.75 20.48 6.27
N ILE A 175 9.08 19.24 6.67
CA ILE A 175 8.63 18.04 5.97
C ILE A 175 7.11 17.88 6.14
N TYR A 176 6.59 18.05 7.35
CA TYR A 176 5.15 18.02 7.61
C TYR A 176 4.39 19.04 6.75
N ASP A 177 4.83 20.30 6.72
CA ASP A 177 4.24 21.36 5.91
C ASP A 177 4.26 21.00 4.41
N GLY A 178 5.31 20.31 3.96
CA GLY A 178 5.39 19.76 2.61
C GLY A 178 4.35 18.67 2.33
N ILE A 179 4.04 17.81 3.29
CA ILE A 179 3.01 16.77 3.14
C ILE A 179 1.61 17.38 3.11
N VAL A 180 1.33 18.37 3.97
CA VAL A 180 0.00 18.99 4.03
C VAL A 180 -0.23 20.07 2.97
N GLY A 181 0.79 20.41 2.18
CA GLY A 181 0.71 21.40 1.10
C GLY A 181 0.76 22.85 1.59
N GLN A 182 1.38 23.09 2.75
CA GLN A 182 1.57 24.42 3.35
C GLN A 182 2.96 25.00 3.04
N SER A 183 3.86 24.21 2.48
CA SER A 183 5.21 24.63 2.13
C SER A 183 5.30 25.08 0.67
N ASN A 184 5.92 26.25 0.45
CA ASN A 184 6.30 26.73 -0.89
C ASN A 184 7.60 26.08 -1.42
N LEU A 185 8.20 25.15 -0.67
CA LEU A 185 9.45 24.48 -1.04
C LEU A 185 9.25 23.33 -2.03
N PHE A 186 8.01 22.90 -2.21
CA PHE A 186 7.63 21.77 -3.08
C PHE A 186 6.64 22.27 -4.13
N ASN A 187 6.67 21.67 -5.33
CA ASN A 187 5.74 22.03 -6.42
C ASN A 187 4.29 21.63 -6.12
N GLY A 188 4.11 20.75 -5.13
CA GLY A 188 2.83 20.28 -4.63
C GLY A 188 3.05 19.49 -3.33
N PRO A 189 1.97 18.97 -2.71
CA PRO A 189 2.07 18.11 -1.55
C PRO A 189 2.98 16.90 -1.85
N ILE A 190 3.94 16.62 -0.97
CA ILE A 190 5.00 15.61 -1.20
C ILE A 190 4.43 14.23 -1.60
N PHE A 191 3.33 13.80 -0.98
CA PHE A 191 2.72 12.51 -1.29
C PHE A 191 2.00 12.49 -2.65
N ASP A 192 1.42 13.61 -3.07
CA ASP A 192 0.82 13.73 -4.40
C ASP A 192 1.89 13.70 -5.48
N GLU A 193 2.98 14.45 -5.31
CA GLU A 193 4.12 14.46 -6.24
C GLU A 193 4.75 13.06 -6.37
N ALA A 194 4.92 12.35 -5.25
CA ALA A 194 5.49 11.02 -5.26
C ALA A 194 4.67 10.03 -6.11
N VAL A 195 3.33 10.14 -6.10
CA VAL A 195 2.44 9.28 -6.91
C VAL A 195 2.77 9.38 -8.40
N ASP A 196 2.95 10.59 -8.92
CA ASP A 196 3.25 10.80 -10.34
C ASP A 196 4.65 10.30 -10.69
N HIS A 197 5.64 10.52 -9.82
CA HIS A 197 6.99 10.05 -10.03
C HIS A 197 7.13 8.52 -9.99
N VAL A 198 6.40 7.84 -9.11
CA VAL A 198 6.35 6.37 -9.10
C VAL A 198 5.38 5.81 -10.14
N LYS A 199 4.86 6.66 -11.04
CA LYS A 199 3.92 6.29 -12.11
C LYS A 199 2.73 5.54 -11.57
N TRP A 200 2.13 6.01 -10.48
CA TRP A 200 0.94 5.41 -9.86
C TRP A 200 1.11 3.95 -9.42
N ASP A 201 2.35 3.50 -9.19
CA ASP A 201 2.61 2.23 -8.52
C ASP A 201 2.23 2.37 -7.03
N ARG A 202 1.08 1.78 -6.67
CA ARG A 202 0.53 1.87 -5.31
C ARG A 202 1.52 1.38 -4.27
N LYS A 203 2.23 0.28 -4.53
CA LYS A 203 3.17 -0.30 -3.57
C LYS A 203 4.33 0.67 -3.32
N LYS A 204 4.91 1.22 -4.38
CA LYS A 204 5.99 2.21 -4.26
C LYS A 204 5.53 3.48 -3.55
N ALA A 205 4.33 3.98 -3.85
CA ALA A 205 3.77 5.15 -3.17
C ALA A 205 3.56 4.90 -1.67
N GLN A 206 3.03 3.72 -1.29
CA GLN A 206 2.86 3.32 0.11
C GLN A 206 4.19 3.21 0.85
N GLU A 207 5.19 2.57 0.23
CA GLU A 207 6.54 2.44 0.78
C GLU A 207 7.19 3.82 0.99
N PHE A 208 7.01 4.74 0.04
CA PHE A 208 7.44 6.14 0.18
C PHE A 208 6.75 6.83 1.37
N MET A 209 5.41 6.80 1.43
CA MET A 209 4.65 7.43 2.52
C MET A 209 5.04 6.89 3.91
N LEU A 210 5.29 5.58 4.03
CA LEU A 210 5.73 4.97 5.27
C LEU A 210 7.12 5.41 5.68
N GLY A 211 8.08 5.52 4.75
CA GLY A 211 9.42 6.00 5.07
C GLY A 211 9.46 7.47 5.48
N VAL A 212 8.68 8.35 4.81
CA VAL A 212 8.54 9.75 5.27
C VAL A 212 7.91 9.80 6.67
N THR A 213 6.93 8.93 6.95
CA THR A 213 6.31 8.86 8.29
C THR A 213 7.30 8.39 9.35
N LYS A 214 8.19 7.42 9.05
CA LYS A 214 9.31 7.03 9.93
C LYS A 214 10.18 8.21 10.29
N LEU A 215 10.55 9.00 9.28
CA LEU A 215 11.40 10.16 9.43
C LEU A 215 10.75 11.20 10.37
N LEU A 216 9.44 11.43 10.22
CA LEU A 216 8.69 12.34 11.08
C LEU A 216 8.50 11.83 12.52
N ILE A 217 8.34 10.52 12.72
CA ILE A 217 8.34 9.94 14.07
C ILE A 217 9.69 10.12 14.75
N SER A 218 10.78 9.97 13.99
CA SER A 218 12.14 10.23 14.48
C SER A 218 12.33 11.69 14.85
N ALA A 219 11.88 12.61 14.00
CA ALA A 219 11.85 14.05 14.24
C ALA A 219 11.08 14.42 15.52
N ALA A 220 9.87 13.89 15.68
CA ALA A 220 9.08 14.08 16.90
C ALA A 220 9.82 13.60 18.15
N GLY A 221 10.44 12.42 18.07
CA GLY A 221 11.22 11.83 19.18
C GLY A 221 12.39 12.72 19.62
N ILE A 222 13.19 13.22 18.67
CA ILE A 222 14.33 14.09 18.98
C ILE A 222 13.90 15.47 19.50
N GLU A 223 12.80 16.04 19.00
CA GLU A 223 12.27 17.31 19.51
C GLU A 223 11.77 17.18 20.94
N VAL A 224 10.93 16.18 21.23
CA VAL A 224 10.43 15.91 22.58
C VAL A 224 11.61 15.67 23.54
N ALA A 225 12.58 14.85 23.13
CA ALA A 225 13.78 14.60 23.93
C ALA A 225 14.54 15.89 24.26
N TYR A 226 14.74 16.78 23.28
CA TYR A 226 15.42 18.06 23.47
C TYR A 226 14.77 18.94 24.52
N TYR A 227 13.45 19.13 24.46
CA TYR A 227 12.75 19.98 25.42
C TYR A 227 12.76 19.37 26.83
N HIS A 228 12.66 18.05 26.97
CA HIS A 228 12.85 17.39 28.27
C HIS A 228 14.28 17.54 28.81
N LEU A 229 15.29 17.40 27.97
CA LEU A 229 16.70 17.47 28.36
C LEU A 229 17.14 18.88 28.74
N THR A 230 16.49 19.90 28.21
CA THR A 230 16.80 21.31 28.46
C THR A 230 15.93 21.94 29.56
N ASN A 231 15.19 21.13 30.32
CA ASN A 231 14.30 21.54 31.42
C ASN A 231 13.11 22.41 30.99
N HIS A 232 12.65 22.29 29.74
CA HIS A 232 11.47 22.98 29.21
C HIS A 232 10.27 22.02 29.17
N HIS A 233 9.86 21.50 30.33
CA HIS A 233 8.88 20.40 30.42
C HIS A 233 7.49 20.75 29.86
N ASP A 234 7.02 21.99 30.04
CA ASP A 234 5.74 22.42 29.49
C ASP A 234 5.77 22.49 27.96
N SER A 235 6.87 23.01 27.40
CA SER A 235 7.12 22.96 25.95
C SER A 235 7.17 21.53 25.45
N ALA A 236 7.80 20.61 26.21
CA ALA A 236 7.91 19.23 25.79
C ALA A 236 6.54 18.52 25.70
N LYS A 237 5.64 18.75 26.67
CA LYS A 237 4.26 18.23 26.63
C LYS A 237 3.47 18.82 25.46
N PHE A 238 3.62 20.12 25.21
CA PHE A 238 2.99 20.77 24.07
C PHE A 238 3.46 20.17 22.75
N ILE A 239 4.78 20.06 22.54
CA ILE A 239 5.40 19.50 21.34
C ILE A 239 5.00 18.03 21.15
N GLN A 240 4.95 17.24 22.23
CA GLN A 240 4.46 15.87 22.17
C GLN A 240 3.03 15.81 21.63
N HIS A 241 2.12 16.63 22.17
CA HIS A 241 0.73 16.66 21.73
C HIS A 241 0.60 17.15 20.29
N ASP A 242 1.32 18.21 19.93
CA ASP A 242 1.35 18.77 18.58
C ASP A 242 1.78 17.71 17.55
N TRP A 243 2.84 16.95 17.84
CA TRP A 243 3.27 15.83 16.98
C TRP A 243 2.23 14.71 16.86
N GLN A 244 1.52 14.38 17.94
CA GLN A 244 0.42 13.40 17.87
C GLN A 244 -0.67 13.85 16.89
N VAL A 245 -1.06 15.13 16.94
CA VAL A 245 -2.07 15.71 16.05
C VAL A 245 -1.58 15.74 14.59
N LYS A 246 -0.32 16.15 14.36
CA LYS A 246 0.31 16.15 13.04
C LYS A 246 0.35 14.74 12.43
N LEU A 247 0.65 13.72 13.23
CA LEU A 247 0.72 12.34 12.78
C LEU A 247 -0.65 11.73 12.44
N GLU A 248 -1.72 12.07 13.17
CA GLU A 248 -3.08 11.73 12.75
C GLU A 248 -3.48 12.42 11.44
N THR A 249 -3.00 13.65 11.22
CA THR A 249 -3.19 14.36 9.94
C THR A 249 -2.46 13.64 8.80
N ILE A 250 -1.21 13.20 9.03
CA ILE A 250 -0.43 12.42 8.06
C ILE A 250 -1.14 11.11 7.71
N LYS A 251 -1.68 10.39 8.70
CA LYS A 251 -2.47 9.17 8.47
C LYS A 251 -3.67 9.42 7.55
N SER A 252 -4.41 10.51 7.79
CA SER A 252 -5.53 10.89 6.94
C SER A 252 -5.08 11.14 5.49
N LYS A 253 -3.95 11.85 5.31
CA LYS A 253 -3.35 12.08 3.98
C LYS A 253 -2.90 10.78 3.31
N MET A 254 -2.24 9.88 4.04
CA MET A 254 -1.84 8.57 3.54
C MET A 254 -3.04 7.78 3.01
N ASN A 255 -4.13 7.72 3.79
CA ASN A 255 -5.35 7.03 3.40
C ASN A 255 -6.02 7.67 2.18
N ALA A 256 -6.04 9.00 2.09
CA ALA A 256 -6.58 9.71 0.94
C ALA A 256 -5.79 9.41 -0.35
N ILE A 257 -4.46 9.37 -0.27
CA ILE A 257 -3.59 9.03 -1.39
C ILE A 257 -3.76 7.57 -1.81
N ASP A 258 -3.84 6.62 -0.87
CA ASP A 258 -4.10 5.22 -1.18
C ASP A 258 -5.47 5.02 -1.83
N HIS A 259 -6.49 5.75 -1.36
CA HIS A 259 -7.81 5.75 -1.99
C HIS A 259 -7.76 6.32 -3.42
N LYS A 260 -7.04 7.43 -3.63
CA LYS A 260 -6.80 8.01 -4.96
C LYS A 260 -6.14 6.99 -5.90
N LEU A 261 -5.08 6.31 -5.46
CA LEU A 261 -4.39 5.26 -6.22
C LEU A 261 -5.30 4.10 -6.60
N THR A 262 -6.19 3.67 -5.70
CA THR A 262 -7.08 2.52 -5.95
C THR A 262 -8.29 2.85 -6.81
N THR A 263 -8.72 4.12 -6.86
CA THR A 263 -9.92 4.55 -7.60
C THR A 263 -9.62 5.26 -8.92
N GLN A 264 -8.47 5.92 -9.04
CA GLN A 264 -8.16 6.77 -10.19
C GLN A 264 -7.05 6.22 -11.09
N TYR A 265 -6.49 5.03 -10.85
CA TYR A 265 -5.38 4.46 -11.64
C TYR A 265 -5.58 4.39 -13.17
N GLY A 266 -6.81 4.53 -13.67
CA GLY A 266 -7.17 4.35 -15.07
C GLY A 266 -6.43 5.26 -16.07
N HIS A 267 -6.07 6.50 -15.69
CA HIS A 267 -5.31 7.39 -16.58
C HIS A 267 -3.88 6.91 -16.81
N GLN A 268 -3.25 6.26 -15.82
CA GLN A 268 -1.92 5.67 -15.95
C GLN A 268 -1.98 4.33 -16.68
N LEU A 269 -3.01 3.52 -16.44
CA LEU A 269 -3.15 2.18 -17.02
C LEU A 269 -2.99 2.16 -18.53
N SER A 270 -3.61 3.11 -19.24
CA SER A 270 -3.52 3.18 -20.70
C SER A 270 -2.07 3.36 -21.19
N THR A 271 -1.31 4.22 -20.49
CA THR A 271 0.11 4.46 -20.77
C THR A 271 0.96 3.23 -20.46
N ASP A 272 0.70 2.56 -19.34
CA ASP A 272 1.44 1.36 -18.96
C ASP A 272 1.24 0.23 -19.98
N VAL A 273 -0.01 0.00 -20.40
CA VAL A 273 -0.34 -0.99 -21.43
C VAL A 273 0.31 -0.63 -22.76
N ASP A 274 0.31 0.65 -23.16
CA ASP A 274 0.95 1.10 -24.40
C ASP A 274 2.47 0.86 -24.41
N ILE A 275 3.15 1.20 -23.31
CA ILE A 275 4.59 0.97 -23.14
C ILE A 275 4.90 -0.52 -23.16
N ASP A 276 4.11 -1.33 -22.45
CA ASP A 276 4.36 -2.77 -22.35
C ASP A 276 4.19 -3.48 -23.69
N ILE A 277 3.15 -3.13 -24.46
CA ILE A 277 2.97 -3.64 -25.82
C ILE A 277 4.12 -3.19 -26.72
N ALA A 278 4.54 -1.91 -26.64
CA ALA A 278 5.62 -1.40 -27.47
C ALA A 278 6.95 -2.16 -27.25
N ASN A 279 7.25 -2.52 -26.01
CA ASN A 279 8.46 -3.28 -25.65
C ASN A 279 8.39 -4.75 -26.06
N HIS A 280 7.20 -5.29 -26.30
CA HIS A 280 6.95 -6.71 -26.55
C HIS A 280 6.21 -6.97 -27.88
N ASN A 281 6.26 -6.04 -28.83
CA ASN A 281 5.46 -6.07 -30.05
C ASN A 281 5.77 -7.26 -31.00
N SER A 282 6.93 -7.89 -30.84
CA SER A 282 7.35 -9.07 -31.62
C SER A 282 6.76 -10.38 -31.09
N LEU A 283 6.13 -10.37 -29.92
CA LEU A 283 5.55 -11.56 -29.31
C LEU A 283 4.30 -12.04 -30.07
N SER A 284 4.03 -13.34 -29.96
CA SER A 284 2.76 -13.91 -30.40
C SER A 284 1.60 -13.30 -29.60
N ASN A 285 0.35 -13.40 -30.10
CA ASN A 285 -0.79 -12.86 -29.36
C ASN A 285 -0.96 -13.49 -27.98
N CYS A 286 -0.62 -14.78 -27.85
CA CYS A 286 -0.72 -15.52 -26.59
C CYS A 286 0.36 -15.09 -25.60
N ASP A 287 1.61 -14.98 -26.07
CA ASP A 287 2.72 -14.54 -25.22
C ASP A 287 2.54 -13.08 -24.80
N LEU A 288 2.11 -12.20 -25.71
CA LEU A 288 1.81 -10.81 -25.40
C LEU A 288 0.64 -10.69 -24.40
N ALA A 289 -0.42 -11.48 -24.55
CA ALA A 289 -1.52 -11.48 -23.59
C ALA A 289 -1.04 -11.86 -22.19
N HIS A 290 -0.15 -12.85 -22.09
CA HIS A 290 0.43 -13.28 -20.83
C HIS A 290 1.37 -12.23 -20.22
N GLU A 291 2.23 -11.62 -21.04
CA GLU A 291 3.17 -10.58 -20.59
C GLU A 291 2.40 -9.36 -20.05
N VAL A 292 1.47 -8.82 -20.85
CA VAL A 292 0.64 -7.67 -20.45
C VAL A 292 -0.14 -7.99 -19.18
N TYR A 293 -0.73 -9.19 -19.09
CA TYR A 293 -1.41 -9.63 -17.86
C TYR A 293 -0.47 -9.64 -16.66
N THR A 294 0.73 -10.20 -16.81
CA THR A 294 1.71 -10.33 -15.73
C THR A 294 2.17 -8.95 -15.24
N THR A 295 2.45 -8.03 -16.15
CA THR A 295 2.85 -6.64 -15.84
C THR A 295 1.76 -5.91 -15.06
N ILE A 296 0.53 -5.88 -15.57
CA ILE A 296 -0.56 -5.12 -14.93
C ILE A 296 -1.06 -5.79 -13.65
N ALA A 297 -1.10 -7.12 -13.57
CA ALA A 297 -1.53 -7.84 -12.37
C ALA A 297 -0.52 -7.65 -11.24
N LYS A 298 0.77 -7.52 -11.55
CA LYS A 298 1.80 -7.20 -10.56
C LYS A 298 1.67 -5.78 -10.04
N LYS A 299 1.50 -4.79 -10.93
CA LYS A 299 1.43 -3.38 -10.55
C LYS A 299 0.10 -3.01 -9.87
N TYR A 300 -0.99 -3.55 -10.37
CA TYR A 300 -2.35 -3.28 -9.93
C TYR A 300 -2.98 -4.50 -9.25
N TYR A 301 -2.25 -5.05 -8.28
CA TYR A 301 -2.54 -6.32 -7.61
C TYR A 301 -3.90 -6.38 -6.89
N TRP A 302 -4.50 -5.23 -6.57
CA TRP A 302 -5.81 -5.13 -5.91
C TRP A 302 -6.98 -5.30 -6.87
N ARG A 303 -6.70 -5.61 -8.14
CA ARG A 303 -7.68 -5.81 -9.20
C ARG A 303 -7.50 -7.19 -9.83
N SER A 304 -8.60 -7.78 -10.28
CA SER A 304 -8.57 -8.98 -11.12
C SER A 304 -8.60 -8.57 -12.58
N TRP A 305 -7.61 -9.00 -13.35
CA TRP A 305 -7.40 -8.56 -14.72
C TRP A 305 -7.82 -9.60 -15.75
N ILE A 306 -8.30 -9.11 -16.89
CA ILE A 306 -8.50 -9.86 -18.13
C ILE A 306 -7.79 -9.09 -19.24
N VAL A 307 -6.97 -9.80 -20.00
CA VAL A 307 -6.28 -9.29 -21.18
C VAL A 307 -6.65 -10.17 -22.36
N THR A 308 -7.11 -9.56 -23.45
CA THR A 308 -7.36 -10.23 -24.73
C THR A 308 -6.55 -9.54 -25.80
N VAL A 309 -5.79 -10.31 -26.58
CA VAL A 309 -4.96 -9.84 -27.68
C VAL A 309 -5.41 -10.51 -28.97
N THR A 310 -5.50 -9.73 -30.04
CA THR A 310 -5.79 -10.21 -31.38
C THR A 310 -4.81 -9.62 -32.39
N ASP A 311 -4.79 -10.21 -33.59
CA ASP A 311 -4.18 -9.55 -34.74
C ASP A 311 -4.84 -8.19 -34.96
N HIS A 312 -4.07 -7.26 -35.51
CA HIS A 312 -4.53 -5.89 -35.69
C HIS A 312 -5.60 -5.77 -36.76
N SER A 313 -6.64 -5.00 -36.42
CA SER A 313 -7.65 -4.55 -37.36
C SER A 313 -8.31 -3.30 -36.80
N THR A 314 -8.27 -2.21 -37.58
CA THR A 314 -9.09 -1.02 -37.33
C THR A 314 -10.47 -1.12 -37.96
N ASP A 315 -10.73 -2.18 -38.74
CA ASP A 315 -12.02 -2.46 -39.36
C ASP A 315 -13.01 -2.94 -38.29
N ASN A 316 -14.03 -2.11 -38.03
CA ASN A 316 -15.10 -2.39 -37.07
C ASN A 316 -15.98 -3.57 -37.51
N HIS A 317 -15.91 -4.00 -38.79
CA HIS A 317 -16.56 -5.21 -39.26
C HIS A 317 -15.83 -6.49 -38.83
N LYS A 318 -14.57 -6.37 -38.37
CA LYS A 318 -13.76 -7.51 -37.91
C LYS A 318 -13.51 -7.51 -36.41
N PHE A 319 -13.46 -6.34 -35.78
CA PHE A 319 -13.17 -6.22 -34.36
C PHE A 319 -14.04 -5.13 -33.72
N MET A 320 -14.81 -5.52 -32.71
CA MET A 320 -15.54 -4.58 -31.86
C MET A 320 -15.49 -5.07 -30.42
N ALA A 321 -15.08 -4.21 -29.49
CA ALA A 321 -14.99 -4.54 -28.08
C ALA A 321 -15.26 -3.31 -27.21
N HIS A 322 -15.63 -3.58 -25.96
CA HIS A 322 -15.76 -2.58 -24.91
C HIS A 322 -15.10 -3.09 -23.63
N ALA A 323 -14.43 -2.19 -22.92
CA ALA A 323 -13.70 -2.48 -21.70
C ALA A 323 -14.02 -1.44 -20.63
N CYS A 324 -14.17 -1.93 -19.40
CA CYS A 324 -14.48 -1.16 -18.20
C CYS A 324 -13.37 -1.28 -17.18
N SER A 325 -13.11 -0.18 -16.47
CA SER A 325 -11.97 -0.07 -15.53
C SER A 325 -10.67 -0.59 -16.17
N GLY A 326 -10.45 -0.20 -17.43
CA GLY A 326 -9.57 -0.86 -18.39
C GLY A 326 -9.21 0.06 -19.55
N THR A 327 -8.60 -0.51 -20.59
CA THR A 327 -8.25 0.22 -21.82
C THR A 327 -8.36 -0.70 -23.04
N ILE A 328 -8.56 -0.09 -24.20
CA ILE A 328 -8.42 -0.77 -25.50
C ILE A 328 -7.31 -0.06 -26.27
N ASN A 329 -6.29 -0.81 -26.65
CA ASN A 329 -5.16 -0.32 -27.43
C ASN A 329 -5.16 -1.02 -28.80
N GLN A 330 -5.20 -0.25 -29.88
CA GLN A 330 -5.15 -0.76 -31.26
C GLN A 330 -3.87 -0.30 -31.99
N LYS A 331 -2.80 -0.02 -31.25
CA LYS A 331 -1.49 0.38 -31.79
C LYS A 331 -0.59 -0.85 -31.91
N HIS A 332 0.65 -0.64 -32.37
CA HIS A 332 1.73 -1.65 -32.39
C HIS A 332 1.37 -2.96 -33.12
N SER A 333 0.56 -2.86 -34.17
CA SER A 333 0.14 -4.01 -34.98
C SER A 333 -0.54 -5.13 -34.19
N LYS A 334 -1.22 -4.77 -33.07
CA LYS A 334 -2.11 -5.66 -32.31
C LYS A 334 -3.40 -4.91 -31.93
N ASN A 335 -4.46 -5.66 -31.61
CA ASN A 335 -5.57 -5.12 -30.83
C ASN A 335 -5.52 -5.76 -29.45
N VAL A 336 -5.50 -4.94 -28.40
CA VAL A 336 -5.39 -5.37 -27.00
C VAL A 336 -6.54 -4.77 -26.20
N VAL A 337 -7.32 -5.64 -25.57
CA VAL A 337 -8.39 -5.27 -24.65
C VAL A 337 -7.94 -5.65 -23.25
N VAL A 338 -7.82 -4.67 -22.38
CA VAL A 338 -7.51 -4.84 -20.96
C VAL A 338 -8.71 -4.40 -20.16
N SER A 339 -9.21 -5.23 -19.26
CA SER A 339 -10.28 -4.87 -18.34
C SER A 339 -10.02 -5.40 -16.94
N SER A 340 -10.71 -4.84 -15.96
CA SER A 340 -10.59 -5.29 -14.58
C SER A 340 -11.91 -5.36 -13.84
N VAL A 341 -11.92 -6.20 -12.81
CA VAL A 341 -13.00 -6.28 -11.81
C VAL A 341 -12.43 -6.21 -10.41
N ASP A 342 -13.29 -5.87 -9.46
CA ASP A 342 -13.00 -6.08 -8.05
C ASP A 342 -12.79 -7.59 -7.80
N PRO A 343 -11.67 -8.01 -7.17
CA PRO A 343 -11.38 -9.42 -6.89
C PRO A 343 -12.47 -10.13 -6.08
N HIS A 344 -13.17 -9.42 -5.20
CA HIS A 344 -14.23 -9.95 -4.33
C HIS A 344 -15.59 -10.00 -5.02
N LYS A 345 -15.69 -9.47 -6.25
CA LYS A 345 -16.92 -9.55 -7.03
C LYS A 345 -17.21 -10.99 -7.44
N ALA A 346 -18.46 -11.40 -7.20
CA ALA A 346 -18.96 -12.69 -7.60
C ALA A 346 -18.74 -12.94 -9.11
N HIS A 347 -18.44 -14.18 -9.46
CA HIS A 347 -18.37 -14.60 -10.86
C HIS A 347 -19.71 -14.44 -11.55
N LEU A 348 -19.68 -14.31 -12.88
CA LEU A 348 -20.88 -14.30 -13.70
C LEU A 348 -21.70 -15.58 -13.45
N THR A 349 -22.99 -15.40 -13.18
CA THR A 349 -23.97 -16.49 -13.11
C THR A 349 -24.16 -17.13 -14.50
N THR A 350 -24.70 -18.34 -14.57
CA THR A 350 -25.00 -19.03 -15.84
C THR A 350 -25.81 -18.15 -16.81
N THR A 351 -26.80 -17.40 -16.30
CA THR A 351 -27.59 -16.46 -17.10
C THR A 351 -26.75 -15.34 -17.69
N GLN A 352 -25.80 -14.79 -16.92
CA GLN A 352 -24.91 -13.73 -17.40
C GLN A 352 -23.87 -14.26 -18.37
N GLN A 353 -23.37 -15.48 -18.16
CA GLN A 353 -22.47 -16.14 -19.11
C GLN A 353 -23.17 -16.37 -20.46
N HIS A 354 -24.45 -16.73 -20.44
CA HIS A 354 -25.26 -16.92 -21.66
C HIS A 354 -25.55 -15.65 -22.45
N VAL A 355 -25.11 -14.46 -21.99
CA VAL A 355 -25.22 -13.23 -22.81
C VAL A 355 -24.48 -13.37 -24.14
N ILE A 356 -23.38 -14.11 -24.18
CA ILE A 356 -22.63 -14.34 -25.42
C ILE A 356 -23.47 -15.16 -26.41
N ASN A 357 -24.42 -15.97 -25.92
CA ASN A 357 -25.28 -16.78 -26.77
C ASN A 357 -26.38 -15.96 -27.45
N SER A 358 -26.76 -14.81 -26.91
CA SER A 358 -27.73 -13.92 -27.55
C SER A 358 -27.14 -13.14 -28.72
N VAL A 359 -25.82 -13.20 -28.92
CA VAL A 359 -25.14 -12.45 -29.98
C VAL A 359 -25.42 -13.09 -31.34
N HIS A 360 -26.04 -12.32 -32.25
CA HIS A 360 -26.35 -12.74 -33.61
C HIS A 360 -25.16 -12.50 -34.54
N THR A 361 -24.36 -13.54 -34.78
CA THR A 361 -23.18 -13.49 -35.66
C THR A 361 -23.52 -13.70 -37.15
N SER A 362 -24.73 -14.13 -37.45
CA SER A 362 -25.26 -14.28 -38.80
C SER A 362 -26.74 -13.97 -38.85
N HIS A 363 -27.25 -13.67 -40.04
CA HIS A 363 -28.67 -13.56 -40.33
C HIS A 363 -29.07 -14.55 -41.42
N THR A 364 -30.28 -15.08 -41.28
CA THR A 364 -30.89 -15.95 -42.28
C THR A 364 -31.56 -15.10 -43.35
N TYR A 365 -31.30 -15.40 -44.61
CA TYR A 365 -32.00 -14.80 -45.74
C TYR A 365 -32.66 -15.89 -46.58
N HIS A 366 -33.74 -15.52 -47.26
CA HIS A 366 -34.45 -16.43 -48.16
C HIS A 366 -34.38 -15.90 -49.58
N ILE A 367 -33.80 -16.68 -50.49
CA ILE A 367 -33.87 -16.39 -51.92
C ILE A 367 -35.03 -17.18 -52.49
N MET A 368 -35.96 -16.46 -53.12
CA MET A 368 -37.03 -17.05 -53.92
C MET A 368 -36.51 -17.23 -55.35
N HIS A 369 -36.24 -18.46 -55.76
CA HIS A 369 -36.01 -18.77 -57.17
C HIS A 369 -37.27 -19.39 -57.77
N GLY A 370 -37.80 -18.74 -58.81
CA GLY A 370 -38.90 -19.25 -59.62
C GLY A 370 -39.31 -18.25 -60.71
N GLY A 371 -39.14 -18.63 -61.98
CA GLY A 371 -39.89 -18.03 -63.08
C GLY A 371 -41.35 -18.48 -63.02
N LYS A 372 -42.25 -17.78 -63.75
CA LYS A 372 -43.74 -17.90 -63.70
C LYS A 372 -44.35 -19.33 -63.81
N ARG A 373 -43.58 -20.41 -63.95
CA ARG A 373 -44.10 -21.78 -64.14
C ARG A 373 -43.45 -22.88 -63.28
N ASP A 374 -42.49 -22.58 -62.40
CA ASP A 374 -41.89 -23.61 -61.53
C ASP A 374 -42.15 -23.35 -60.04
N LEU A 375 -42.41 -24.45 -59.31
CA LEU A 375 -42.58 -24.52 -57.86
C LEU A 375 -41.51 -23.68 -57.15
N GLN A 376 -41.94 -22.68 -56.38
CA GLN A 376 -41.06 -21.80 -55.59
C GLN A 376 -40.20 -22.64 -54.64
N LYS A 377 -38.92 -22.85 -54.98
CA LYS A 377 -37.95 -23.41 -54.05
C LYS A 377 -37.43 -22.28 -53.19
N ARG A 378 -37.81 -22.29 -51.90
CA ARG A 378 -37.25 -21.38 -50.89
C ARG A 378 -35.86 -21.89 -50.52
N LEU A 379 -34.82 -21.25 -51.05
CA LEU A 379 -33.45 -21.47 -50.58
C LEU A 379 -33.24 -20.60 -49.34
N THR A 380 -32.86 -21.24 -48.24
CA THR A 380 -32.48 -20.56 -47.01
C THR A 380 -30.96 -20.47 -46.97
N GLY A 381 -30.42 -19.26 -47.02
CA GLY A 381 -29.00 -18.98 -46.89
C GLY A 381 -28.70 -18.31 -45.55
N HIS A 382 -27.44 -18.35 -45.12
CA HIS A 382 -26.96 -17.63 -43.94
C HIS A 382 -25.87 -16.67 -44.39
N ARG A 383 -25.96 -15.41 -43.95
CA ARG A 383 -24.94 -14.39 -44.21
C ARG A 383 -24.38 -13.91 -42.88
N ARG A 384 -23.06 -13.76 -42.84
CA ARG A 384 -22.32 -13.20 -41.70
C ARG A 384 -22.80 -11.77 -41.42
N ASN A 385 -23.03 -11.45 -40.15
CA ASN A 385 -23.16 -10.06 -39.68
C ASN A 385 -21.76 -9.50 -39.46
N ASP A 386 -21.52 -8.23 -39.77
CA ASP A 386 -20.26 -7.55 -39.43
C ASP A 386 -20.10 -7.45 -37.89
N ALA A 387 -18.86 -7.34 -37.39
CA ALA A 387 -18.59 -7.47 -35.95
C ALA A 387 -19.29 -6.39 -35.13
N ASP A 388 -19.44 -5.18 -35.66
CA ASP A 388 -20.22 -4.09 -35.09
C ASP A 388 -21.72 -4.40 -35.05
N VAL A 389 -22.27 -4.99 -36.11
CA VAL A 389 -23.68 -5.42 -36.18
C VAL A 389 -23.94 -6.54 -35.17
N ALA A 390 -23.06 -7.55 -35.13
CA ALA A 390 -23.13 -8.62 -34.14
C ALA A 390 -22.97 -8.06 -32.73
N TYR A 391 -22.01 -7.16 -32.49
CA TYR A 391 -21.81 -6.51 -31.20
C TYR A 391 -23.08 -5.79 -30.74
N ASN A 392 -23.79 -5.07 -31.63
CA ASN A 392 -25.03 -4.38 -31.27
C ASN A 392 -26.18 -5.29 -30.83
N SER A 393 -26.10 -6.60 -31.08
CA SER A 393 -27.04 -7.59 -30.55
C SER A 393 -26.80 -7.98 -29.09
N PHE A 394 -25.67 -7.58 -28.48
CA PHE A 394 -25.55 -7.63 -27.03
C PHE A 394 -26.67 -6.78 -26.38
N PRO A 395 -27.23 -7.21 -25.22
CA PRO A 395 -28.16 -6.39 -24.47
C PRO A 395 -27.59 -5.01 -24.19
N ALA A 396 -28.42 -3.96 -24.29
CA ALA A 396 -27.96 -2.59 -24.08
C ALA A 396 -27.22 -2.43 -22.74
N ALA A 397 -27.72 -3.05 -21.66
CA ALA A 397 -27.10 -3.05 -20.34
C ALA A 397 -25.69 -3.69 -20.29
N ALA A 398 -25.34 -4.55 -21.25
CA ALA A 398 -23.98 -5.09 -21.37
C ALA A 398 -23.05 -4.14 -22.16
N ARG A 399 -23.60 -3.28 -23.03
CA ARG A 399 -22.85 -2.38 -23.92
C ARG A 399 -22.67 -0.95 -23.41
N THR A 400 -23.67 -0.40 -22.74
CA THR A 400 -23.76 1.05 -22.49
C THR A 400 -23.36 1.46 -21.08
N THR A 401 -23.33 0.52 -20.15
CA THR A 401 -22.88 0.76 -18.80
C THR A 401 -21.67 -0.12 -18.57
N CYS A 402 -20.63 0.46 -17.98
CA CYS A 402 -19.77 -0.28 -17.07
C CYS A 402 -20.60 -0.70 -15.86
N SER A 403 -21.56 -1.57 -16.14
CA SER A 403 -22.47 -2.17 -15.20
C SER A 403 -21.62 -2.96 -14.22
N SER A 404 -22.16 -3.15 -13.03
CA SER A 404 -21.58 -4.08 -12.07
C SER A 404 -21.58 -5.54 -12.57
N VAL A 405 -21.87 -5.84 -13.83
CA VAL A 405 -21.91 -7.20 -14.37
C VAL A 405 -20.69 -7.51 -15.22
N TYR A 406 -20.46 -6.81 -16.34
CA TYR A 406 -19.36 -7.14 -17.26
C TYR A 406 -18.22 -6.13 -17.19
N SER A 407 -16.97 -6.61 -17.16
CA SER A 407 -15.77 -5.78 -17.32
C SER A 407 -15.35 -5.61 -18.76
N SER A 408 -15.63 -6.59 -19.63
CA SER A 408 -15.45 -6.42 -21.06
C SER A 408 -16.36 -7.36 -21.85
N ILE A 409 -16.70 -6.93 -23.05
CA ILE A 409 -17.41 -7.74 -24.04
C ILE A 409 -16.81 -7.45 -25.42
N GLY A 410 -16.87 -8.41 -26.33
CA GLY A 410 -16.40 -8.19 -27.68
C GLY A 410 -16.73 -9.29 -28.67
N VAL A 411 -16.56 -8.93 -29.95
CA VAL A 411 -16.75 -9.76 -31.13
C VAL A 411 -15.49 -9.63 -31.99
N VAL A 412 -14.84 -10.76 -32.26
CA VAL A 412 -13.55 -10.85 -32.95
C VAL A 412 -13.68 -11.82 -34.12
N ASP A 413 -13.39 -11.36 -35.34
CA ASP A 413 -13.37 -12.19 -36.55
C ASP A 413 -12.47 -13.40 -36.36
N LYS A 414 -12.92 -14.58 -36.82
CA LYS A 414 -12.15 -15.83 -36.72
C LYS A 414 -10.73 -15.76 -37.31
N ASN A 415 -10.49 -14.86 -38.26
CA ASN A 415 -9.19 -14.68 -38.90
C ASN A 415 -8.24 -13.79 -38.10
N LEU A 416 -8.73 -13.15 -37.02
CA LEU A 416 -7.89 -12.44 -36.06
C LEU A 416 -7.59 -13.42 -34.92
N HIS A 417 -6.36 -13.92 -34.85
CA HIS A 417 -5.99 -14.94 -33.87
C HIS A 417 -6.15 -14.37 -32.45
N MET A 418 -7.17 -14.82 -31.71
CA MET A 418 -7.48 -14.31 -30.38
C MET A 418 -6.82 -15.16 -29.30
N CYS A 419 -6.07 -14.52 -28.41
CA CYS A 419 -5.56 -15.13 -27.19
C CYS A 419 -5.96 -14.29 -25.97
N SER A 420 -6.16 -14.93 -24.82
CA SER A 420 -6.52 -14.23 -23.60
C SER A 420 -5.77 -14.76 -22.39
N SER A 421 -5.45 -13.88 -21.44
CA SER A 421 -4.90 -14.20 -20.12
C SER A 421 -5.77 -13.54 -19.06
N PHE A 422 -6.08 -14.27 -17.99
CA PHE A 422 -7.04 -13.80 -16.97
C PHE A 422 -6.83 -14.48 -15.62
N ALA A 423 -7.26 -13.81 -14.57
CA ALA A 423 -7.39 -14.42 -13.25
C ALA A 423 -8.68 -15.26 -13.18
N HIS A 424 -8.55 -16.59 -13.11
CA HIS A 424 -9.56 -17.59 -12.70
C HIS A 424 -10.99 -17.43 -13.28
N ASN A 425 -11.42 -18.27 -14.25
CA ASN A 425 -12.82 -18.43 -14.70
C ASN A 425 -13.66 -17.14 -14.89
N ARG A 426 -13.02 -16.01 -15.22
CA ARG A 426 -13.68 -14.70 -15.41
C ARG A 426 -13.92 -14.36 -16.87
N LEU A 427 -13.47 -15.19 -17.80
CA LEU A 427 -13.66 -15.01 -19.24
C LEU A 427 -14.51 -16.15 -19.80
N PHE A 428 -15.56 -15.77 -20.54
CA PHE A 428 -16.44 -16.70 -21.24
C PHE A 428 -16.35 -16.40 -22.72
N THR A 429 -16.09 -17.44 -23.49
CA THR A 429 -15.97 -17.34 -24.95
C THR A 429 -16.95 -18.28 -25.61
N ARG A 430 -17.50 -17.82 -26.74
CA ARG A 430 -18.30 -18.63 -27.65
C ARG A 430 -17.67 -18.48 -29.03
N TYR A 431 -17.16 -19.59 -29.55
CA TYR A 431 -16.84 -19.69 -30.96
C TYR A 431 -18.04 -20.28 -31.70
N ASP A 432 -18.55 -19.56 -32.70
CA ASP A 432 -19.72 -20.02 -33.47
C ASP A 432 -19.35 -21.01 -34.60
N GLY A 433 -18.09 -21.45 -34.66
CA GLY A 433 -17.60 -22.39 -35.65
C GLY A 433 -17.30 -21.78 -37.03
N SER A 434 -17.81 -20.58 -37.32
CA SER A 434 -17.96 -20.12 -38.71
C SER A 434 -17.45 -18.71 -38.97
N TYR A 435 -17.61 -17.78 -38.03
CA TYR A 435 -17.41 -16.35 -38.28
C TYR A 435 -16.68 -15.61 -37.17
N TYR A 436 -17.00 -15.85 -35.90
CA TYR A 436 -16.50 -15.02 -34.79
C TYR A 436 -16.20 -15.77 -33.50
N HIS A 437 -15.23 -15.23 -32.76
CA HIS A 437 -15.11 -15.38 -31.32
C HIS A 437 -15.88 -14.26 -30.63
N VAL A 438 -16.87 -14.63 -29.83
CA VAL A 438 -17.60 -13.72 -28.95
C VAL A 438 -17.11 -13.93 -27.53
N PHE A 439 -16.80 -12.86 -26.81
CA PHE A 439 -16.38 -12.97 -25.42
C PHE A 439 -17.13 -12.02 -24.50
N ALA A 440 -17.24 -12.42 -23.24
CA ALA A 440 -17.68 -11.60 -22.13
C ALA A 440 -16.85 -11.94 -20.89
N SER A 441 -16.53 -10.93 -20.09
CA SER A 441 -15.82 -11.10 -18.82
C SER A 441 -16.48 -10.31 -17.70
N GLY A 442 -16.35 -10.75 -16.44
CA GLY A 442 -16.98 -10.05 -15.32
C GLY A 442 -16.76 -10.59 -13.92
#